data_AF-A0A2P7S4G1-F1
#
_entry.id   AF-A0A2P7S4G1-F1
#
_cell.length_a   1.000
_cell.length_b   1.000
_cell.length_c   1.000
_cell.angle_alpha   90.00
_cell.angle_beta   90.00
_cell.angle_gamma   90.00
#
_symmetry.space_group_name_H-M   'P 1'
#
loop_
_entity.id
_entity.type
_entity.pdbx_description
1 polymer ?
#
loop_
_entity_poly.entity_id
_entity_poly.type
_entity_poly.pdbx_seq_one_letter_code
_entity_poly.pdbx_strand_id
1 'polypeptide(L)'
;MWLSGVRMARSQEEIEAPEDDVMGPVSARYRKLASYSDQGTVEVRYQWPGNPLVTERHSFRTLFRAPRNFFFRFDADPAAGGDALVIWCDGGAFQSWWKATGVHTVHDGGKGAVAFLTAQSPTKDSANLIAPHLFPQAKLPGPTYGLIEPRENGDDELAGRRCRKIVADQRVTGVVTVEKRPTTVWIDQDSGLVRKVVVDAEVNSPAGMIDQRIFLIEPVVDPELSDDQFIFAPPGSAP
;
A
#
# COMPACT_ATOMS: atom_id res chain seq x y z
N MET A 1 -45.34 -1.65 36.72
CA MET A 1 -45.49 -0.40 35.96
C MET A 1 -44.09 0.14 35.66
N TRP A 2 -43.68 -0.02 34.40
CA TRP A 2 -42.57 0.56 33.63
C TRP A 2 -41.09 0.26 33.94
N LEU A 3 -40.44 -0.16 32.85
CA LEU A 3 -39.05 -0.56 32.64
C LEU A 3 -38.11 0.67 32.64
N SER A 4 -36.96 0.54 33.30
CA SER A 4 -35.82 1.42 33.12
C SER A 4 -35.13 1.07 31.79
N GLY A 5 -35.40 1.86 30.76
CA GLY A 5 -34.75 1.78 29.47
C GLY A 5 -33.36 2.42 29.52
N VAL A 6 -32.33 1.60 29.42
CA VAL A 6 -30.99 2.04 29.06
C VAL A 6 -31.04 2.57 27.62
N ARG A 7 -30.89 3.88 27.44
CA ARG A 7 -30.59 4.47 26.13
C ARG A 7 -29.16 4.07 25.75
N MET A 8 -29.04 2.99 24.96
CA MET A 8 -27.84 2.76 24.15
C MET A 8 -27.74 3.90 23.13
N ALA A 9 -26.77 4.79 23.34
CA ALA A 9 -26.46 5.85 22.40
C ALA A 9 -25.55 5.32 21.27
N ARG A 10 -26.08 5.46 20.05
CA ARG A 10 -25.40 5.63 18.76
C ARG A 10 -24.52 4.48 18.25
N SER A 11 -25.20 3.63 17.49
CA SER A 11 -24.83 3.15 16.14
C SER A 11 -23.49 3.61 15.59
N GLN A 12 -22.70 2.62 15.17
CA GLN A 12 -21.65 2.76 14.16
C GLN A 12 -22.17 3.65 13.02
N GLU A 13 -21.55 4.80 12.81
CA GLU A 13 -21.61 5.49 11.52
C GLU A 13 -21.04 4.52 10.49
N GLU A 14 -21.94 3.85 9.78
CA GLU A 14 -21.68 3.38 8.43
C GLU A 14 -21.31 4.62 7.64
N ILE A 15 -20.00 4.80 7.41
CA ILE A 15 -19.47 5.91 6.63
C ILE A 15 -20.04 5.74 5.22
N GLU A 16 -21.11 6.47 4.94
CA GLU A 16 -21.65 6.64 3.60
C GLU A 16 -20.51 7.17 2.73
N ALA A 17 -20.17 6.44 1.66
CA ALA A 17 -19.10 6.84 0.77
C ALA A 17 -19.43 8.24 0.21
N PRO A 18 -18.47 9.18 0.18
CA PRO A 18 -18.71 10.51 -0.41
C PRO A 18 -19.31 10.37 -1.81
N GLU A 19 -20.26 11.24 -2.16
CA GLU A 19 -20.95 11.22 -3.47
C GLU A 19 -19.98 11.35 -4.66
N ASP A 20 -18.72 11.77 -4.42
CA ASP A 20 -17.61 11.77 -5.37
C ASP A 20 -16.42 10.94 -4.86
N ASP A 21 -16.54 9.60 -4.81
CA ASP A 21 -15.40 8.71 -4.57
C ASP A 21 -14.43 8.74 -5.77
N VAL A 22 -13.50 9.72 -5.77
CA VAL A 22 -12.49 9.89 -6.83
C VAL A 22 -11.52 8.71 -6.94
N MET A 23 -11.39 7.87 -5.90
CA MET A 23 -10.58 6.65 -5.91
C MET A 23 -11.39 5.41 -6.32
N GLY A 24 -12.71 5.52 -6.39
CA GLY A 24 -13.64 4.46 -6.80
C GLY A 24 -13.34 3.92 -8.18
N PRO A 25 -13.19 4.77 -9.22
CA PRO A 25 -12.79 4.33 -10.56
C PRO A 25 -11.43 3.64 -10.60
N VAL A 26 -10.45 4.11 -9.83
CA VAL A 26 -9.10 3.51 -9.74
C VAL A 26 -9.21 2.10 -9.16
N SER A 27 -9.90 1.95 -8.02
CA SER A 27 -10.12 0.64 -7.39
C SER A 27 -10.92 -0.30 -8.30
N ALA A 28 -11.93 0.23 -9.01
CA ALA A 28 -12.70 -0.54 -9.99
C ALA A 28 -11.84 -1.00 -11.18
N ARG A 29 -10.84 -0.21 -11.60
CA ARG A 29 -9.91 -0.59 -12.65
C ARG A 29 -9.04 -1.77 -12.24
N TYR A 30 -8.41 -1.73 -11.06
CA TYR A 30 -7.62 -2.84 -10.54
C TYR A 30 -8.44 -4.14 -10.41
N ARG A 31 -9.69 -4.06 -9.94
CA ARG A 31 -10.57 -5.24 -9.80
C ARG A 31 -10.96 -5.92 -11.11
N LYS A 32 -10.87 -5.21 -12.24
CA LYS A 32 -11.19 -5.74 -13.57
C LYS A 32 -10.02 -6.44 -14.25
N LEU A 33 -8.81 -6.32 -13.71
CA LEU A 33 -7.62 -6.93 -14.29
C LEU A 33 -7.66 -8.45 -14.13
N ALA A 34 -7.38 -9.16 -15.22
CA ALA A 34 -7.15 -10.60 -15.19
C ALA A 34 -5.77 -10.90 -14.57
N SER A 35 -4.80 -10.05 -14.87
CA SER A 35 -3.46 -10.07 -14.26
C SER A 35 -2.89 -8.66 -14.16
N TYR A 36 -1.91 -8.52 -13.29
CA TYR A 36 -1.21 -7.26 -13.04
C TYR A 36 0.24 -7.55 -12.69
N SER A 37 1.15 -6.71 -13.18
CA SER A 37 2.49 -6.65 -12.62
C SER A 37 2.94 -5.21 -12.46
N ASP A 38 3.86 -4.99 -11.52
CA ASP A 38 4.65 -3.77 -11.46
C ASP A 38 6.09 -4.05 -11.07
N GLN A 39 6.92 -3.07 -11.41
CA GLN A 39 8.18 -2.80 -10.74
C GLN A 39 8.11 -1.38 -10.20
N GLY A 40 8.63 -1.18 -9.00
CA GLY A 40 8.57 0.12 -8.36
C GLY A 40 9.73 0.38 -7.42
N THR A 41 9.83 1.64 -7.00
CA THR A 41 10.75 2.06 -5.95
C THR A 41 10.01 2.83 -4.89
N VAL A 42 10.44 2.68 -3.64
CA VAL A 42 10.06 3.58 -2.56
C VAL A 42 11.33 4.30 -2.09
N GLU A 43 11.31 5.62 -2.23
CA GLU A 43 12.33 6.50 -1.67
C GLU A 43 11.83 7.09 -0.37
N VAL A 44 12.59 6.90 0.71
CA VAL A 44 12.32 7.50 2.01
C VAL A 44 13.28 8.65 2.22
N ARG A 45 12.74 9.84 2.46
CA ARG A 45 13.51 11.03 2.84
C ARG A 45 13.17 11.39 4.28
N TYR A 46 14.17 11.38 5.14
CA TYR A 46 13.98 11.70 6.55
C TYR A 46 15.03 12.71 7.03
N GLN A 47 14.57 13.77 7.66
CA GLN A 47 15.41 14.78 8.31
C GLN A 47 14.72 15.23 9.59
N TRP A 48 15.36 15.01 10.73
CA TRP A 48 14.99 15.68 11.97
C TRP A 48 15.69 17.05 12.04
N PRO A 49 15.04 18.11 12.58
CA PRO A 49 15.68 19.42 12.70
C PRO A 49 17.08 19.35 13.33
N GLY A 50 18.06 19.95 12.66
CA GLY A 50 19.47 19.95 13.09
C GLY A 50 20.28 18.72 12.67
N ASN A 51 19.68 17.74 12.00
CA ASN A 51 20.39 16.57 11.46
C ASN A 51 20.49 16.61 9.93
N PRO A 52 21.48 15.94 9.32
CA PRO A 52 21.53 15.77 7.87
C PRO A 52 20.32 15.00 7.34
N LEU A 53 19.94 15.28 6.09
CA LEU A 53 18.95 14.49 5.35
C LEU A 53 19.47 13.06 5.12
N VAL A 54 18.68 12.08 5.53
CA VAL A 54 18.84 10.67 5.18
C VAL A 54 17.93 10.35 4.00
N THR A 55 18.47 9.67 2.99
CA THR A 55 17.70 9.17 1.85
C THR A 55 17.99 7.69 1.66
N GLU A 56 16.94 6.88 1.64
CA GLU A 56 17.01 5.45 1.36
C GLU A 56 16.19 5.17 0.09
N ARG A 57 16.69 4.36 -0.84
CA ARG A 57 15.92 3.99 -2.04
C ARG A 57 15.82 2.48 -2.19
N HIS A 58 14.63 1.96 -1.96
CA HIS A 58 14.32 0.54 -2.03
C HIS A 58 13.57 0.21 -3.32
N SER A 59 13.64 -1.05 -3.73
CA SER A 59 12.87 -1.56 -4.87
C SER A 59 11.81 -2.55 -4.40
N PHE A 60 10.71 -2.62 -5.13
CA PHE A 60 9.72 -3.65 -4.96
C PHE A 60 9.14 -4.10 -6.30
N ARG A 61 8.47 -5.25 -6.30
CA ARG A 61 7.67 -5.74 -7.41
C ARG A 61 6.42 -6.41 -6.88
N THR A 62 5.32 -6.24 -7.60
CA THR A 62 4.02 -6.86 -7.32
C THR A 62 3.56 -7.63 -8.55
N LEU A 63 3.07 -8.85 -8.37
CA LEU A 63 2.40 -9.64 -9.37
C LEU A 63 1.04 -10.06 -8.82
N PHE A 64 0.04 -10.08 -9.68
CA PHE A 64 -1.28 -10.59 -9.37
C PHE A 64 -1.86 -11.30 -10.59
N ARG A 65 -2.56 -12.41 -10.35
CA ARG A 65 -3.39 -13.07 -11.34
C ARG A 65 -4.67 -13.55 -10.67
N ALA A 66 -5.79 -13.12 -11.23
CA ALA A 66 -7.10 -13.44 -10.70
C ALA A 66 -7.32 -14.97 -10.60
N PRO A 67 -8.13 -15.43 -9.63
CA PRO A 67 -8.78 -14.62 -8.60
C PRO A 67 -7.88 -14.34 -7.37
N ARG A 68 -6.77 -15.09 -7.19
CA ARG A 68 -6.05 -15.11 -5.90
C ARG A 68 -4.59 -15.58 -5.99
N ASN A 69 -3.92 -15.40 -7.12
CA ASN A 69 -2.47 -15.56 -7.15
C ASN A 69 -1.84 -14.19 -6.91
N PHE A 70 -0.90 -14.12 -5.97
CA PHE A 70 -0.24 -12.87 -5.61
C PHE A 70 1.22 -13.13 -5.28
N PHE A 71 2.07 -12.21 -5.68
CA PHE A 71 3.47 -12.18 -5.29
C PHE A 71 3.86 -10.74 -5.05
N PHE A 72 4.49 -10.46 -3.93
CA PHE A 72 5.11 -9.19 -3.63
C PHE A 72 6.52 -9.47 -3.11
N ARG A 73 7.50 -8.72 -3.61
CA ARG A 73 8.86 -8.73 -3.08
C ARG A 73 9.34 -7.30 -2.92
N PHE A 74 9.89 -7.03 -1.75
CA PHE A 74 10.62 -5.83 -1.42
C PHE A 74 12.09 -6.21 -1.22
N ASP A 75 12.98 -5.41 -1.80
CA ASP A 75 14.41 -5.49 -1.60
C ASP A 75 14.89 -4.12 -1.08
N ALA A 76 15.45 -4.12 0.13
CA ALA A 76 15.99 -2.91 0.73
C ALA A 76 17.24 -2.44 -0.04
N ASP A 77 17.59 -1.17 0.16
CA ASP A 77 18.74 -0.57 -0.48
C ASP A 77 19.98 -1.32 0.04
N PRO A 78 20.87 -1.83 -0.82
CA PRO A 78 22.12 -2.43 -0.36
C PRO A 78 22.94 -1.48 0.53
N ALA A 79 22.88 -0.17 0.27
CA ALA A 79 23.52 0.86 1.11
C ALA A 79 22.86 0.99 2.48
N ALA A 80 21.61 0.58 2.63
CA ALA A 80 20.85 0.53 3.88
C ALA A 80 20.79 -0.87 4.52
N GLY A 81 21.68 -1.81 4.11
CA GLY A 81 21.83 -3.12 4.74
C GLY A 81 21.28 -4.32 3.96
N GLY A 82 20.62 -4.11 2.82
CA GLY A 82 20.30 -5.19 1.87
C GLY A 82 19.34 -6.28 2.41
N ASP A 83 18.31 -5.89 3.15
CA ASP A 83 17.20 -6.74 3.59
C ASP A 83 16.22 -7.11 2.46
N ALA A 84 15.34 -8.09 2.69
CA ALA A 84 14.27 -8.44 1.75
C ALA A 84 13.04 -9.01 2.48
N LEU A 85 11.85 -8.68 1.98
CA LEU A 85 10.58 -9.24 2.46
C LEU A 85 9.75 -9.72 1.27
N VAL A 86 9.19 -10.91 1.38
CA VAL A 86 8.35 -11.52 0.34
C VAL A 86 6.99 -11.89 0.92
N ILE A 87 5.91 -11.60 0.20
CA ILE A 87 4.55 -12.08 0.46
C ILE A 87 4.07 -12.80 -0.79
N TRP A 88 3.52 -14.00 -0.68
CA TRP A 88 3.00 -14.71 -1.84
C TRP A 88 1.80 -15.60 -1.52
N CYS A 89 1.01 -15.90 -2.54
CA CYS A 89 0.03 -16.97 -2.54
C CYS A 89 -0.20 -17.48 -3.98
N ASP A 90 -0.39 -18.78 -4.08
CA ASP A 90 -0.63 -19.55 -5.31
C ASP A 90 -2.10 -20.01 -5.36
N GLY A 91 -3.02 -19.12 -4.99
CA GLY A 91 -4.45 -19.44 -4.81
C GLY A 91 -4.80 -19.95 -3.41
N GLY A 92 -3.81 -20.36 -2.60
CA GLY A 92 -3.99 -20.84 -1.24
C GLY A 92 -3.95 -19.77 -0.13
N ALA A 93 -3.37 -20.16 1.00
CA ALA A 93 -3.06 -19.26 2.10
C ALA A 93 -1.96 -18.27 1.70
N PHE A 94 -2.02 -17.04 2.23
CA PHE A 94 -0.90 -16.13 2.09
C PHE A 94 0.27 -16.61 2.92
N GLN A 95 1.47 -16.40 2.39
CA GLN A 95 2.72 -16.73 3.04
C GLN A 95 3.58 -15.47 3.07
N SER A 96 4.43 -15.35 4.08
CA SER A 96 5.42 -14.28 4.16
C SER A 96 6.77 -14.80 4.62
N TRP A 97 7.83 -14.19 4.13
CA TRP A 97 9.20 -14.45 4.57
C TRP A 97 9.99 -13.16 4.69
N TRP A 98 10.78 -13.04 5.75
CA TRP A 98 11.61 -11.86 6.00
C TRP A 98 13.07 -12.25 6.20
N LYS A 99 13.95 -11.73 5.34
CA LYS A 99 15.38 -12.03 5.32
C LYS A 99 16.08 -11.68 6.64
N ALA A 100 15.81 -10.51 7.23
CA ALA A 100 16.46 -10.09 8.47
C ALA A 100 16.24 -11.06 9.64
N THR A 101 15.10 -11.75 9.68
CA THR A 101 14.75 -12.69 10.76
C THR A 101 14.83 -14.16 10.35
N GLY A 102 14.83 -14.44 9.05
CA GLY A 102 14.71 -15.79 8.50
C GLY A 102 13.32 -16.42 8.69
N VAL A 103 12.36 -15.70 9.28
CA VAL A 103 11.05 -16.26 9.64
C VAL A 103 10.18 -16.39 8.38
N HIS A 104 9.68 -17.61 8.15
CA HIS A 104 8.60 -17.92 7.22
C HIS A 104 7.31 -18.16 8.00
N THR A 105 6.19 -17.62 7.52
CA THR A 105 4.88 -17.78 8.14
C THR A 105 3.83 -18.08 7.08
N VAL A 106 2.99 -19.06 7.36
CA VAL A 106 1.78 -19.37 6.59
C VAL A 106 0.58 -18.76 7.33
N HIS A 107 -0.20 -17.93 6.64
CA HIS A 107 -1.33 -17.17 7.18
C HIS A 107 -2.65 -17.82 6.76
N ASP A 108 -3.02 -18.88 7.45
CA ASP A 108 -4.23 -19.68 7.21
C ASP A 108 -5.49 -19.09 7.88
N GLY A 109 -6.64 -19.78 7.72
CA GLY A 109 -7.85 -19.47 8.48
C GLY A 109 -8.41 -18.06 8.28
N GLY A 110 -8.22 -17.46 7.10
CA GLY A 110 -8.67 -16.08 6.82
C GLY A 110 -7.73 -14.98 7.31
N LYS A 111 -6.55 -15.33 7.84
CA LYS A 111 -5.56 -14.37 8.38
C LYS A 111 -4.65 -13.75 7.32
N GLY A 112 -4.97 -13.88 6.03
CA GLY A 112 -4.11 -13.37 4.96
C GLY A 112 -3.78 -11.87 5.07
N ALA A 113 -4.68 -11.06 5.64
CA ALA A 113 -4.43 -9.65 5.91
C ALA A 113 -3.26 -9.41 6.90
N VAL A 114 -2.99 -10.36 7.80
CA VAL A 114 -1.88 -10.26 8.77
C VAL A 114 -0.54 -10.19 8.06
N ALA A 115 -0.34 -10.95 6.96
CA ALA A 115 0.88 -10.90 6.15
C ALA A 115 1.25 -9.47 5.72
N PHE A 116 0.24 -8.71 5.31
CA PHE A 116 0.38 -7.32 4.88
C PHE A 116 0.58 -6.37 6.07
N LEU A 117 -0.21 -6.52 7.13
CA LEU A 117 -0.08 -5.68 8.34
C LEU A 117 1.32 -5.78 8.96
N THR A 118 1.89 -6.99 9.03
CA THR A 118 3.25 -7.18 9.55
C THR A 118 4.34 -6.69 8.61
N ALA A 119 4.04 -6.59 7.31
CA ALA A 119 4.99 -6.15 6.29
C ALA A 119 5.02 -4.64 6.06
N GLN A 120 4.04 -3.87 6.56
CA GLN A 120 3.93 -2.42 6.33
C GLN A 120 5.24 -1.68 6.66
N SER A 121 5.69 -1.75 7.91
CA SER A 121 6.90 -1.02 8.34
C SER A 121 8.18 -1.51 7.63
N PRO A 122 8.48 -2.83 7.58
CA PRO A 122 9.69 -3.31 6.89
C PRO A 122 9.75 -2.96 5.40
N THR A 123 8.60 -2.80 4.74
CA THR A 123 8.51 -2.51 3.30
C THR A 123 8.27 -1.03 3.01
N LYS A 124 8.34 -0.16 4.04
CA LYS A 124 8.03 1.27 3.94
C LYS A 124 6.66 1.51 3.28
N ASP A 125 5.66 0.73 3.68
CA ASP A 125 4.28 0.64 3.17
C ASP A 125 4.10 0.13 1.73
N SER A 126 5.16 -0.19 1.00
CA SER A 126 5.04 -0.61 -0.40
C SER A 126 4.23 -1.90 -0.58
N ALA A 127 4.25 -2.83 0.39
CA ALA A 127 3.42 -4.05 0.33
C ALA A 127 1.91 -3.75 0.32
N ASN A 128 1.51 -2.61 0.88
CA ASN A 128 0.12 -2.19 0.99
C ASN A 128 -0.23 -1.06 0.02
N LEU A 129 0.63 -0.77 -0.96
CA LEU A 129 0.40 0.28 -1.94
C LEU A 129 -0.68 -0.09 -2.96
N ILE A 130 -0.60 -1.30 -3.52
CA ILE A 130 -1.53 -1.78 -4.55
C ILE A 130 -2.47 -2.88 -4.04
N ALA A 131 -2.01 -3.68 -3.07
CA ALA A 131 -2.77 -4.78 -2.48
C ALA A 131 -4.21 -4.42 -2.02
N PRO A 132 -4.48 -3.23 -1.44
CA PRO A 132 -5.85 -2.86 -1.06
C PRO A 132 -6.83 -2.79 -2.23
N HIS A 133 -6.36 -2.46 -3.44
CA HIS A 133 -7.21 -2.39 -4.63
C HIS A 133 -7.47 -3.77 -5.24
N LEU A 134 -6.52 -4.70 -5.09
CA LEU A 134 -6.63 -6.09 -5.56
C LEU A 134 -7.47 -6.94 -4.59
N PHE A 135 -7.41 -6.66 -3.29
CA PHE A 135 -8.11 -7.39 -2.22
C PHE A 135 -8.97 -6.46 -1.36
N PRO A 136 -9.99 -5.78 -1.93
CA PRO A 136 -10.80 -4.78 -1.23
C PRO A 136 -11.49 -5.32 0.03
N GLN A 137 -11.88 -6.59 0.03
CA GLN A 137 -12.52 -7.26 1.17
C GLN A 137 -11.61 -7.35 2.40
N ALA A 138 -10.30 -7.29 2.21
CA ALA A 138 -9.33 -7.34 3.31
C ALA A 138 -9.16 -5.98 4.02
N LYS A 139 -9.70 -4.89 3.44
CA LYS A 139 -9.65 -3.53 4.00
C LYS A 139 -8.24 -3.13 4.46
N LEU A 140 -7.23 -3.49 3.66
CA LEU A 140 -5.83 -3.30 4.00
C LEU A 140 -5.52 -1.79 4.09
N PRO A 141 -5.01 -1.28 5.23
CA PRO A 141 -4.56 0.10 5.30
C PRO A 141 -3.32 0.30 4.44
N GLY A 142 -3.23 1.43 3.74
CA GLY A 142 -2.09 1.75 2.89
C GLY A 142 -2.14 3.16 2.32
N PRO A 143 -1.08 3.60 1.62
CA PRO A 143 -0.96 4.98 1.12
C PRO A 143 -2.05 5.43 0.12
N THR A 144 -2.80 4.49 -0.44
CA THR A 144 -3.84 4.72 -1.46
C THR A 144 -5.23 4.25 -1.02
N TYR A 145 -5.37 3.79 0.23
CA TYR A 145 -6.61 3.25 0.78
C TYR A 145 -7.00 3.95 2.09
N GLY A 146 -8.30 4.16 2.30
CA GLY A 146 -8.79 4.86 3.49
C GLY A 146 -8.37 6.33 3.54
N LEU A 147 -8.26 6.95 2.36
CA LEU A 147 -7.95 8.37 2.21
C LEU A 147 -9.11 9.23 2.77
N ILE A 148 -8.76 10.31 3.45
CA ILE A 148 -9.67 11.30 4.02
C ILE A 148 -9.81 12.44 3.01
N GLU A 149 -11.05 12.73 2.62
CA GLU A 149 -11.41 13.83 1.69
C GLU A 149 -10.56 13.86 0.41
N PRO A 150 -10.43 12.73 -0.32
CA PRO A 150 -9.67 12.71 -1.56
C PRO A 150 -10.36 13.62 -2.60
N ARG A 151 -9.57 14.46 -3.26
CA ARG A 151 -10.05 15.43 -4.25
C ARG A 151 -9.10 15.53 -5.43
N GLU A 152 -9.64 15.80 -6.60
CA GLU A 152 -8.82 16.09 -7.79
C GLU A 152 -8.02 17.38 -7.58
N ASN A 153 -6.78 17.39 -8.05
CA ASN A 153 -5.87 18.54 -7.97
C ASN A 153 -5.21 18.83 -9.33
N GLY A 154 -6.03 18.76 -10.38
CA GLY A 154 -5.63 18.97 -11.76
C GLY A 154 -4.77 17.85 -12.32
N ASP A 155 -4.15 18.15 -13.46
CA ASP A 155 -3.32 17.22 -14.20
C ASP A 155 -1.83 17.54 -14.04
N ASP A 156 -1.00 16.55 -14.36
CA ASP A 156 0.45 16.63 -14.35
C ASP A 156 1.03 15.71 -15.43
N GLU A 157 2.31 15.89 -15.75
CA GLU A 157 3.04 14.99 -16.64
C GLU A 157 4.12 14.23 -15.86
N LEU A 158 4.07 12.90 -15.90
CA LEU A 158 5.06 12.02 -15.26
C LEU A 158 5.71 11.14 -16.32
N ALA A 159 6.99 11.42 -16.60
CA ALA A 159 7.79 10.68 -17.59
C ALA A 159 7.09 10.57 -18.96
N GLY A 160 6.60 11.70 -19.48
CA GLY A 160 5.93 11.76 -20.79
C GLY A 160 4.47 11.28 -20.78
N ARG A 161 3.88 11.03 -19.61
CA ARG A 161 2.50 10.55 -19.50
C ARG A 161 1.63 11.50 -18.71
N ARG A 162 0.41 11.73 -19.20
CA ARG A 162 -0.56 12.53 -18.48
C ARG A 162 -1.10 11.75 -17.29
N CYS A 163 -1.01 12.36 -16.13
CA CYS A 163 -1.53 11.83 -14.88
C CYS A 163 -2.53 12.82 -14.29
N ARG A 164 -3.64 12.31 -13.77
CA ARG A 164 -4.50 13.07 -12.87
C ARG A 164 -3.90 13.05 -11.47
N LYS A 165 -3.86 14.18 -10.79
CA LYS A 165 -3.46 14.26 -9.39
C LYS A 165 -4.68 14.19 -8.48
N ILE A 166 -4.57 13.38 -7.45
CA ILE A 166 -5.51 13.34 -6.33
C ILE A 166 -4.73 13.72 -5.08
N VAL A 167 -5.25 14.68 -4.31
CA VAL A 167 -4.70 15.03 -2.99
C VAL A 167 -5.69 14.58 -1.92
N ALA A 168 -5.16 14.08 -0.81
CA ALA A 168 -5.95 13.61 0.31
C ALA A 168 -5.10 13.67 1.59
N ASP A 169 -5.72 13.42 2.74
CA ASP A 169 -4.97 13.03 3.94
C ASP A 169 -5.07 11.51 4.11
N GLN A 170 -3.97 10.85 4.49
CA GLN A 170 -4.00 9.46 4.93
C GLN A 170 -4.26 9.40 6.43
N ARG A 171 -5.15 8.49 6.85
CA ARG A 171 -5.31 8.14 8.26
C ARG A 171 -4.15 7.23 8.70
N VAL A 172 -3.39 7.66 9.70
CA VAL A 172 -2.46 6.75 10.39
C VAL A 172 -3.23 6.00 11.47
N THR A 173 -3.26 4.67 11.38
CA THR A 173 -3.90 3.80 12.38
C THR A 173 -2.90 3.42 13.46
N GLY A 174 -3.25 3.59 14.74
CA GLY A 174 -2.41 3.15 15.88
C GLY A 174 -2.26 4.15 17.01
N VAL A 175 -2.77 5.37 16.85
CA VAL A 175 -2.65 6.46 17.83
C VAL A 175 -4.04 6.97 18.22
N VAL A 176 -4.19 7.42 19.47
CA VAL A 176 -5.44 7.94 20.04
C VAL A 176 -5.90 9.22 19.32
N THR A 177 -4.97 9.88 18.62
CA THR A 177 -5.21 11.03 17.73
C THR A 177 -5.17 10.58 16.27
N VAL A 178 -6.12 11.07 15.46
CA VAL A 178 -6.10 10.89 14.01
C VAL A 178 -4.95 11.73 13.46
N GLU A 179 -3.78 11.12 13.34
CA GLU A 179 -2.66 11.71 12.59
C GLU A 179 -3.02 11.69 11.10
N LYS A 180 -2.84 12.86 10.48
CA LYS A 180 -3.13 13.11 9.07
C LYS A 180 -1.80 13.34 8.36
N ARG A 181 -1.50 12.47 7.40
CA ARG A 181 -0.37 12.67 6.48
C ARG A 181 -0.90 13.15 5.14
N PRO A 182 -0.50 14.34 4.67
CA PRO A 182 -0.82 14.76 3.33
C PRO A 182 -0.28 13.74 2.32
N THR A 183 -1.15 13.31 1.43
CA THR A 183 -0.83 12.31 0.40
C THR A 183 -1.27 12.82 -0.95
N THR A 184 -0.37 12.74 -1.94
CA THR A 184 -0.69 13.00 -3.34
C THR A 184 -0.52 11.71 -4.15
N VAL A 185 -1.51 11.38 -4.96
CA VAL A 185 -1.55 10.20 -5.82
C VAL A 185 -1.63 10.66 -7.28
N TRP A 186 -0.78 10.12 -8.14
CA TRP A 186 -0.83 10.34 -9.59
C TRP A 186 -1.39 9.09 -10.26
N ILE A 187 -2.50 9.27 -10.96
CA ILE A 187 -3.19 8.23 -11.73
C ILE A 187 -2.95 8.46 -13.21
N ASP A 188 -2.34 7.51 -13.89
CA ASP A 188 -2.15 7.55 -15.34
C ASP A 188 -3.50 7.55 -16.05
N GLN A 189 -3.74 8.56 -16.89
CA GLN A 189 -5.05 8.77 -17.49
C GLN A 189 -5.42 7.70 -18.53
N ASP A 190 -4.42 7.07 -19.17
CA ASP A 190 -4.65 6.06 -20.21
C ASP A 190 -5.01 4.69 -19.60
N SER A 191 -4.26 4.27 -18.58
CA SER A 191 -4.44 2.98 -17.92
C SER A 191 -5.43 3.00 -16.77
N GLY A 192 -5.62 4.16 -16.13
CA GLY A 192 -6.39 4.33 -14.89
C GLY A 192 -5.69 3.77 -13.64
N LEU A 193 -4.37 3.56 -13.69
CA LEU A 193 -3.58 2.95 -12.62
C LEU A 193 -2.66 3.96 -11.92
N VAL A 194 -2.29 3.65 -10.68
CA VAL A 194 -1.38 4.48 -9.88
C VAL A 194 0.04 4.42 -10.46
N ARG A 195 0.70 5.57 -10.57
CA ARG A 195 2.10 5.68 -11.04
C ARG A 195 3.06 6.28 -10.04
N LYS A 196 2.54 7.17 -9.20
CA LYS A 196 3.31 7.82 -8.16
C LYS A 196 2.43 8.08 -6.96
N VAL A 197 3.01 7.90 -5.79
CA VAL A 197 2.41 8.34 -4.53
C VAL A 197 3.46 9.09 -3.75
N VAL A 198 3.09 10.23 -3.19
CA VAL A 198 3.92 10.99 -2.25
C VAL A 198 3.14 11.07 -0.96
N VAL A 199 3.72 10.57 0.12
CA VAL A 199 3.22 10.74 1.49
C VAL A 199 4.18 11.69 2.18
N ASP A 200 3.69 12.84 2.60
CA ASP A 200 4.48 13.88 3.27
C ASP A 200 4.43 13.74 4.79
N ALA A 201 5.24 14.58 5.46
CA ALA A 201 5.28 14.66 6.90
C ALA A 201 3.92 15.11 7.46
N GLU A 202 3.62 14.72 8.69
CA GLU A 202 2.36 15.07 9.34
C GLU A 202 2.15 16.58 9.40
N VAL A 203 0.88 16.98 9.31
CA VAL A 203 0.48 18.37 9.54
C VAL A 203 0.93 18.78 10.95
N ASN A 204 1.61 19.92 11.05
CA ASN A 204 2.24 20.45 12.28
C ASN A 204 3.54 19.76 12.71
N SER A 205 4.19 19.01 11.83
CA SER A 205 5.57 18.56 12.06
C SER A 205 6.50 19.76 12.36
N PRO A 206 7.52 19.60 13.22
CA PRO A 206 8.49 20.65 13.52
C PRO A 206 9.06 21.31 12.27
N ALA A 207 9.28 22.63 12.33
CA ALA A 207 9.90 23.35 11.22
C ALA A 207 11.26 22.74 10.84
N GLY A 208 11.46 22.46 9.55
CA GLY A 208 12.67 21.81 9.04
C GLY A 208 12.68 20.27 9.16
N MET A 209 11.60 19.65 9.67
CA MET A 209 11.40 18.21 9.58
C MET A 209 11.04 17.80 8.15
N ILE A 210 11.67 16.73 7.67
CA ILE A 210 11.29 16.02 6.45
C ILE A 210 10.99 14.58 6.86
N ASP A 211 9.84 14.07 6.45
CA ASP A 211 9.47 12.66 6.57
C ASP A 211 8.57 12.36 5.37
N GLN A 212 9.19 11.94 4.29
CA GLN A 212 8.52 11.75 3.01
C GLN A 212 8.76 10.34 2.50
N ARG A 213 7.71 9.74 1.94
CA ARG A 213 7.79 8.49 1.18
C ARG A 213 7.33 8.77 -0.24
N ILE A 214 8.18 8.47 -1.20
CA ILE A 214 7.90 8.67 -2.63
C ILE A 214 7.91 7.30 -3.29
N PHE A 215 6.73 6.87 -3.73
CA PHE A 215 6.56 5.65 -4.50
C PHE A 215 6.54 6.00 -5.98
N LEU A 216 7.28 5.26 -6.79
CA LEU A 216 7.21 5.26 -8.24
C LEU A 216 6.90 3.84 -8.70
N ILE A 217 5.96 3.70 -9.63
CA ILE A 217 5.43 2.41 -10.08
C ILE A 217 5.34 2.40 -11.60
N GLU A 218 5.75 1.28 -12.20
CA GLU A 218 5.59 0.99 -13.63
C GLU A 218 4.58 -0.16 -13.79
N PRO A 219 3.26 0.15 -13.80
CA PRO A 219 2.23 -0.88 -13.88
C PRO A 219 2.10 -1.43 -15.30
N VAL A 220 1.88 -2.74 -15.39
CA VAL A 220 1.54 -3.47 -16.61
C VAL A 220 0.18 -4.13 -16.44
N VAL A 221 -0.72 -3.82 -17.35
CA VAL A 221 -2.10 -4.31 -17.41
C VAL A 221 -2.12 -5.66 -18.12
N ASP A 222 -2.77 -6.64 -17.49
CA ASP A 222 -3.04 -7.96 -18.06
C ASP A 222 -1.83 -8.66 -18.73
N PRO A 223 -0.62 -8.66 -18.10
CA PRO A 223 0.52 -9.37 -18.65
C PRO A 223 0.31 -10.90 -18.60
N GLU A 224 0.98 -11.62 -19.51
CA GLU A 224 1.10 -13.06 -19.39
C GLU A 224 1.99 -13.41 -18.18
N LEU A 225 1.44 -14.16 -17.22
CA LEU A 225 2.15 -14.57 -16.01
C LEU A 225 2.04 -16.09 -15.83
N SER A 226 3.18 -16.76 -15.71
CA SER A 226 3.29 -18.20 -15.48
C SER A 226 3.21 -18.54 -13.99
N ASP A 227 2.88 -19.80 -13.69
CA ASP A 227 2.62 -20.26 -12.31
C ASP A 227 3.85 -20.15 -11.39
N ASP A 228 5.03 -20.40 -11.93
CA ASP A 228 6.31 -20.33 -11.21
C ASP A 228 6.64 -18.93 -10.68
N GLN A 229 6.06 -17.88 -11.27
CA GLN A 229 6.27 -16.50 -10.80
C GLN A 229 5.57 -16.21 -9.46
N PHE A 230 4.60 -17.05 -9.06
CA PHE A 230 3.87 -16.92 -7.80
C PHE A 230 4.42 -17.81 -6.68
N ILE A 231 5.48 -18.57 -6.96
CA ILE A 231 6.10 -19.49 -6.02
C ILE A 231 7.38 -18.86 -5.47
N PHE A 232 7.54 -18.92 -4.16
CA PHE A 232 8.77 -18.54 -3.49
C PHE A 232 9.22 -19.64 -2.54
N ALA A 233 10.49 -20.01 -2.62
CA ALA A 233 11.14 -20.90 -1.67
C ALA A 233 12.08 -20.08 -0.77
N PRO A 234 11.74 -19.91 0.53
CA PRO A 234 12.64 -19.28 1.48
C PRO A 234 14.01 -19.98 1.52
N PRO A 235 15.13 -19.25 1.57
CA PRO A 235 16.45 -19.84 1.77
C PRO A 235 16.47 -20.75 3.01
N GLY A 236 16.99 -21.98 2.85
CA GLY A 236 17.09 -22.94 3.95
C GLY A 236 15.81 -23.73 4.25
N SER A 237 14.71 -23.48 3.53
CA SER A 237 13.59 -24.43 3.50
C SER A 237 13.95 -25.59 2.57
N ALA A 238 14.05 -26.80 3.12
CA ALA A 238 14.08 -28.02 2.31
C ALA A 238 12.66 -28.28 1.76
N PRO A 239 12.53 -28.86 0.55
CA PRO A 239 11.24 -29.19 -0.04
C PRO A 239 10.42 -30.18 0.81
#